data_AF-A0A6G3X7S3-F1
#
_entry.id   AF-A0A6G3X7S3-F1
#
_cell.length_a   1.000
_cell.length_b   1.000
_cell.length_c   1.000
_cell.angle_alpha   90.00
_cell.angle_beta   90.00
_cell.angle_gamma   90.00
#
_symmetry.space_group_name_H-M   'P 1'
#
loop_
_entity.id
_entity.type
_entity.pdbx_description
1 polymer ?
#
loop_
_entity_poly.entity_id
_entity_poly.type
_entity_poly.pdbx_seq_one_letter_code
_entity_poly.pdbx_strand_id
1 'polypeptide(L)'
;IGVGFLGLSSITAYLWLSFAGAILVTALVYVIGSAGQGGGTPVRLTLVGVAIGAVLAGISSAITLLKPDAFVKLVGWSAGSLAGRDWHILFTVLPFIGAGLLLALLAARPLNAVALGDDLARSLGANVVRTRLLVIVSVTLLAGSATAAAGPIGFVGLMVP
;
A
#
# COMPACT_ATOMS: atom_id res chain seq x y z
N ILE A 1 5.66 5.08 13.22
CA ILE A 1 5.32 4.29 14.43
C ILE A 1 6.50 3.45 14.92
N GLY A 2 7.03 2.52 14.09
CA GLY A 2 8.18 1.67 14.45
C GLY A 2 9.44 2.41 14.94
N VAL A 3 9.85 3.46 14.23
CA VAL A 3 11.00 4.32 14.61
C VAL A 3 10.78 4.95 15.99
N GLY A 4 9.55 5.39 16.25
CA GLY A 4 9.18 6.09 17.48
C GLY A 4 9.11 5.16 18.70
N PHE A 5 8.77 3.89 18.54
CA PHE A 5 8.66 2.95 19.68
C PHE A 5 9.88 2.06 19.88
N LEU A 6 10.56 1.62 18.81
CA LEU A 6 11.61 0.60 18.89
C LEU A 6 13.04 1.15 18.83
N GLY A 7 13.26 2.44 18.52
CA GLY A 7 14.60 3.04 18.47
C GLY A 7 15.55 2.42 17.42
N LEU A 8 15.03 1.58 16.52
CA LEU A 8 15.79 0.87 15.50
C LEU A 8 16.27 1.84 14.42
N SER A 9 17.58 1.89 14.17
CA SER A 9 18.23 2.76 13.18
C SER A 9 18.62 2.05 11.86
N SER A 10 18.36 0.75 11.74
CA SER A 10 18.77 -0.06 10.58
C SER A 10 17.73 -0.05 9.43
N ILE A 11 18.21 0.17 8.21
CA ILE A 11 17.39 0.29 6.99
C ILE A 11 16.55 -0.98 6.71
N THR A 12 17.13 -2.14 6.98
CA THR A 12 16.48 -3.44 6.79
C THR A 12 15.31 -3.62 7.74
N ALA A 13 15.45 -3.15 8.99
CA ALA A 13 14.36 -3.19 9.97
C ALA A 13 13.19 -2.29 9.55
N TYR A 14 13.46 -1.13 8.93
CA TYR A 14 12.41 -0.25 8.40
C TYR A 14 11.62 -0.89 7.26
N LEU A 15 12.31 -1.60 6.37
CA LEU A 15 11.68 -2.31 5.25
C LEU A 15 10.76 -3.43 5.75
N TRP A 16 11.24 -4.27 6.66
CA TRP A 16 10.43 -5.35 7.23
C TRP A 16 9.24 -4.83 8.04
N LEU A 17 9.42 -3.78 8.84
CA LEU A 17 8.29 -3.18 9.57
C LEU A 17 7.27 -2.52 8.63
N SER A 18 7.73 -1.86 7.56
CA SER A 18 6.84 -1.24 6.57
C SER A 18 6.05 -2.30 5.81
N PHE A 19 6.70 -3.41 5.43
CA PHE A 19 6.04 -4.53 4.80
C PHE A 19 5.02 -5.20 5.71
N ALA A 20 5.42 -5.48 6.96
CA ALA A 20 4.52 -6.06 7.94
C ALA A 20 3.31 -5.15 8.17
N GLY A 21 3.53 -3.85 8.35
CA GLY A 21 2.46 -2.86 8.50
C GLY A 21 1.54 -2.79 7.28
N ALA A 22 2.08 -2.79 6.07
CA ALA A 22 1.30 -2.79 4.83
C ALA A 22 0.44 -4.04 4.70
N ILE A 23 0.99 -5.23 4.95
CA ILE A 23 0.25 -6.49 4.94
C ILE A 23 -0.87 -6.46 6.00
N LEU A 24 -0.57 -6.00 7.21
CA LEU A 24 -1.52 -5.96 8.32
C LEU A 24 -2.68 -5.01 8.01
N VAL A 25 -2.38 -3.82 7.50
CA VAL A 25 -3.40 -2.84 7.10
C VAL A 25 -4.23 -3.35 5.94
N THR A 26 -3.62 -3.90 4.89
CA THR A 26 -4.33 -4.46 3.75
C THR A 26 -5.24 -5.62 4.16
N ALA A 27 -4.76 -6.51 5.04
CA ALA A 27 -5.56 -7.60 5.60
C ALA A 27 -6.73 -7.06 6.45
N LEU A 28 -6.47 -6.06 7.29
CA LEU A 28 -7.49 -5.44 8.14
C LEU A 28 -8.59 -4.77 7.29
N VAL A 29 -8.21 -4.00 6.27
CA VAL A 29 -9.13 -3.38 5.32
C VAL A 29 -9.96 -4.44 4.61
N TYR A 30 -9.32 -5.52 4.16
CA TYR A 30 -10.01 -6.60 3.47
C TYR A 30 -11.01 -7.33 4.37
N VAL A 31 -10.61 -7.70 5.59
CA VAL A 31 -11.47 -8.40 6.56
C VAL A 31 -12.66 -7.51 6.95
N ILE A 32 -12.42 -6.26 7.31
CA ILE A 32 -13.49 -5.33 7.71
C ILE A 32 -14.40 -4.97 6.52
N GLY A 33 -13.81 -4.76 5.34
CA GLY A 33 -14.56 -4.43 4.13
C GLY A 33 -15.37 -5.60 3.57
N SER A 34 -14.96 -6.84 3.84
CA SER A 34 -15.67 -8.07 3.40
C SER A 34 -16.58 -8.67 4.46
N ALA A 35 -16.49 -8.27 5.73
CA ALA A 35 -17.33 -8.78 6.81
C ALA A 35 -18.77 -8.22 6.75
N GLY A 36 -19.77 -9.11 6.70
CA GLY A 36 -21.20 -8.78 6.85
C GLY A 36 -22.10 -9.17 5.66
N GLN A 37 -23.42 -9.12 5.88
CA GLN A 37 -24.43 -9.42 4.87
C GLN A 37 -24.46 -8.31 3.81
N GLY A 38 -23.92 -8.61 2.62
CA GLY A 38 -23.75 -7.64 1.52
C GLY A 38 -22.47 -7.82 0.71
N GLY A 39 -21.49 -8.60 1.23
CA GLY A 39 -20.24 -8.90 0.53
C GLY A 39 -19.29 -7.71 0.37
N GLY A 40 -18.07 -7.98 -0.12
CA GLY A 40 -16.99 -6.99 -0.32
C GLY A 40 -17.26 -6.03 -1.48
N THR A 41 -18.23 -5.13 -1.32
CA THR A 41 -18.53 -4.09 -2.29
C THR A 41 -17.36 -3.10 -2.39
N PRO A 42 -17.01 -2.61 -3.60
CA PRO A 42 -15.89 -1.69 -3.79
C PRO A 42 -15.98 -0.44 -2.91
N VAL A 43 -17.18 0.13 -2.78
CA VAL A 43 -17.46 1.33 -1.96
C VAL A 43 -17.18 1.09 -0.48
N ARG A 44 -17.46 -0.11 0.03
CA ARG A 44 -17.21 -0.42 1.44
C ARG A 44 -15.72 -0.59 1.71
N LEU A 45 -14.99 -1.23 0.79
CA LEU A 45 -13.53 -1.34 0.88
C LEU A 45 -12.85 0.04 0.85
N THR A 46 -13.31 0.97 0.01
CA THR A 46 -12.75 2.32 -0.04
C THR A 46 -13.01 3.10 1.25
N LEU A 47 -14.24 3.07 1.78
CA LEU A 47 -14.58 3.74 3.04
C LEU A 47 -13.78 3.20 4.24
N VAL A 48 -13.62 1.88 4.32
CA VAL A 48 -12.81 1.24 5.37
C VAL A 48 -11.34 1.65 5.24
N GLY A 49 -10.80 1.69 4.01
CA GLY A 49 -9.45 2.17 3.75
C GLY A 49 -9.23 3.61 4.21
N VAL A 50 -10.17 4.52 3.89
CA VAL A 50 -10.11 5.92 4.31
C VAL A 50 -10.15 6.04 5.84
N ALA A 51 -11.04 5.30 6.51
CA ALA A 51 -11.15 5.33 7.96
C ALA A 51 -9.86 4.85 8.65
N ILE A 52 -9.29 3.72 8.20
CA ILE A 52 -8.04 3.19 8.75
C ILE A 52 -6.88 4.14 8.47
N GLY A 53 -6.81 4.73 7.27
CA GLY A 53 -5.83 5.74 6.91
C GLY A 53 -5.87 6.96 7.83
N ALA A 54 -7.06 7.46 8.15
CA ALA A 54 -7.25 8.59 9.07
C ALA A 54 -6.77 8.28 10.50
N VAL A 55 -7.07 7.07 11.01
CA VAL A 55 -6.60 6.61 12.32
C VAL A 55 -5.07 6.54 12.37
N LEU A 56 -4.44 5.95 11.34
CA LEU A 56 -2.99 5.85 11.24
C LEU A 56 -2.33 7.23 11.15
N ALA A 57 -2.92 8.15 10.40
CA ALA A 57 -2.45 9.54 10.33
C ALA A 57 -2.52 10.23 11.69
N GLY A 58 -3.63 10.07 12.42
CA GLY A 58 -3.79 10.58 13.78
C GLY A 58 -2.73 10.05 14.75
N ILE A 59 -2.46 8.74 14.72
CA ILE A 59 -1.40 8.11 15.52
C ILE A 59 -0.02 8.66 15.15
N SER A 60 0.25 8.84 13.84
CA SER A 60 1.52 9.40 13.37
C SER A 60 1.72 10.84 13.87
N SER A 61 0.68 11.67 13.83
CA SER A 61 0.71 13.04 14.37
C SER A 61 0.96 13.06 15.88
N ALA A 62 0.28 12.19 16.64
CA ALA A 62 0.48 12.07 18.08
C ALA A 62 1.93 11.69 18.45
N ILE A 63 2.53 10.73 17.75
CA ILE A 63 3.93 10.33 17.97
C ILE A 63 4.89 11.46 17.63
N THR A 64 4.59 12.20 16.57
CA THR A 64 5.39 13.34 16.09
C THR A 64 5.42 14.48 17.09
N LEU A 65 4.30 14.75 17.77
CA LEU A 65 4.20 15.72 18.85
C LEU A 65 4.96 15.29 20.12
N LEU A 66 5.01 14.00 20.41
CA LEU A 66 5.67 13.46 21.61
C LEU A 66 7.20 13.29 21.46
N LYS A 67 7.75 13.26 20.23
CA LYS A 67 9.18 12.99 19.99
C LYS A 67 9.83 13.98 19.00
N PRO A 68 10.59 14.97 19.49
CA PRO A 68 11.25 15.98 18.65
C PRO A 68 12.20 15.41 17.58
N ASP A 69 12.93 14.34 17.89
CA ASP A 69 13.86 13.71 16.93
C ASP A 69 13.15 12.95 15.81
N ALA A 70 11.94 12.45 16.08
CA ALA A 70 11.10 11.81 15.08
C ALA A 70 10.45 12.84 14.15
N PHE A 71 10.18 14.05 14.65
CA PHE A 71 9.58 15.16 13.90
C PHE A 71 10.40 15.54 12.67
N VAL A 72 11.70 15.83 12.83
CA VAL A 72 12.56 16.28 11.71
C VAL A 72 12.66 15.21 10.62
N LYS A 73 12.79 13.94 11.02
CA LYS A 73 12.86 12.81 10.08
C LYS A 73 11.53 12.56 9.37
N LEU A 74 10.40 12.66 10.08
CA LEU A 74 9.07 12.48 9.50
C LEU A 74 8.69 13.61 8.55
N VAL A 75 9.04 14.86 8.87
CA VAL A 75 8.77 16.01 7.99
C VAL A 75 9.55 15.89 6.69
N GLY A 76 10.84 15.55 6.76
CA GLY A 76 11.67 15.32 5.57
C GLY A 76 11.20 14.14 4.71
N TRP A 77 10.72 13.06 5.32
CA TRP A 77 10.17 11.91 4.59
C TRP A 77 8.78 12.18 4.02
N SER A 78 7.91 12.87 4.75
CA SER A 78 6.53 13.17 4.33
C SER A 78 6.45 14.18 3.18
N ALA A 79 7.49 15.00 3.00
CA ALA A 79 7.58 15.91 1.86
C ALA A 79 7.74 15.17 0.52
N GLY A 80 8.23 13.92 0.54
CA GLY A 80 8.54 13.13 -0.66
C GLY A 80 9.77 13.67 -1.40
N SER A 81 10.85 12.89 -1.47
CA SER A 81 12.07 13.31 -2.19
C SER A 81 12.90 12.12 -2.65
N LEU A 82 13.37 12.20 -3.91
CA LEU A 82 14.42 11.33 -4.44
C LEU A 82 15.84 11.86 -4.16
N ALA A 83 15.98 13.10 -3.65
CA ALA A 83 17.27 13.69 -3.38
C ALA A 83 18.00 12.92 -2.26
N GLY A 84 19.25 12.51 -2.51
CA GLY A 84 20.08 11.80 -1.53
C GLY A 84 19.70 10.32 -1.33
N ARG A 85 19.00 9.69 -2.28
CA ARG A 85 18.74 8.23 -2.23
C ARG A 85 19.93 7.45 -2.77
N ASP A 86 20.53 6.62 -1.93
CA ASP A 86 21.58 5.69 -2.32
C ASP A 86 21.07 4.60 -3.28
N TRP A 87 21.94 4.18 -4.20
CA TRP A 87 21.71 3.03 -5.09
C TRP A 87 21.37 1.74 -4.32
N HIS A 88 21.82 1.62 -3.08
CA HIS A 88 21.49 0.50 -2.21
C HIS A 88 19.98 0.39 -1.91
N ILE A 89 19.29 1.53 -1.77
CA ILE A 89 17.83 1.56 -1.55
C ILE A 89 17.12 1.05 -2.82
N LEU A 90 17.58 1.47 -4.00
CA LEU A 90 17.04 0.99 -5.27
C LEU A 90 17.12 -0.53 -5.38
N PHE A 91 18.30 -1.13 -5.18
CA PHE A 91 18.48 -2.58 -5.26
C PHE A 91 17.64 -3.35 -4.24
N THR A 92 17.41 -2.77 -3.07
CA THR A 92 16.59 -3.40 -2.02
C THR A 92 15.11 -3.42 -2.39
N VAL A 93 14.64 -2.39 -3.09
CA VAL A 93 13.23 -2.21 -3.43
C VAL A 93 12.87 -2.83 -4.81
N LEU A 94 13.86 -2.96 -5.70
CA LEU A 94 13.75 -3.52 -7.04
C LEU A 94 13.03 -4.88 -7.13
N PRO A 95 13.33 -5.90 -6.29
CA PRO A 95 12.64 -7.19 -6.40
C PRO A 95 11.14 -7.08 -6.09
N PHE A 96 10.74 -6.16 -5.21
CA PHE A 96 9.33 -5.93 -4.89
C PHE A 96 8.60 -5.21 -6.02
N ILE A 97 9.27 -4.26 -6.67
CA ILE A 97 8.74 -3.61 -7.88
C ILE A 97 8.57 -4.65 -8.99
N GLY A 98 9.58 -5.48 -9.23
CA GLY A 98 9.52 -6.55 -10.23
C GLY A 98 8.39 -7.54 -9.98
N ALA A 99 8.23 -8.00 -8.73
CA ALA A 99 7.14 -8.89 -8.35
C ALA A 99 5.76 -8.22 -8.52
N GLY A 100 5.62 -6.97 -8.09
CA GLY A 100 4.39 -6.19 -8.25
C GLY A 100 4.00 -5.98 -9.72
N LEU A 101 4.98 -5.69 -10.58
CA LEU A 101 4.78 -5.55 -12.03
C LEU A 101 4.36 -6.87 -12.68
N LEU A 102 5.01 -7.98 -12.33
CA LEU A 102 4.64 -9.31 -12.81
C LEU A 102 3.20 -9.66 -12.45
N LEU A 103 2.81 -9.45 -11.19
CA LEU A 103 1.44 -9.70 -10.74
C LEU A 103 0.44 -8.77 -11.44
N ALA A 104 0.79 -7.50 -11.69
CA ALA A 104 -0.05 -6.56 -12.42
C ALA A 104 -0.28 -7.00 -13.88
N LEU A 105 0.78 -7.46 -14.57
CA LEU A 105 0.68 -7.98 -15.93
C LEU A 105 -0.19 -9.25 -16.00
N LEU A 106 -0.07 -10.14 -15.02
CA LEU A 106 -0.91 -11.34 -14.90
C LEU A 106 -2.38 -10.98 -14.64
N ALA A 107 -2.64 -9.89 -13.91
CA ALA A 107 -3.99 -9.43 -13.61
C ALA A 107 -4.65 -8.64 -14.76
N ALA A 108 -3.88 -8.13 -15.74
CA ALA A 108 -4.40 -7.23 -16.78
C ALA A 108 -5.58 -7.82 -17.59
N ARG A 109 -5.45 -9.06 -18.06
CA ARG A 109 -6.50 -9.75 -18.83
C ARG A 109 -7.80 -9.97 -18.02
N PRO A 110 -7.76 -10.57 -16.82
CA PRO A 110 -8.97 -10.74 -16.03
C PRO A 110 -9.52 -9.43 -15.48
N LEU A 111 -8.70 -8.37 -15.34
CA LEU A 111 -9.17 -7.05 -14.94
C LEU A 111 -10.06 -6.41 -16.02
N ASN A 112 -9.73 -6.59 -17.30
CA ASN A 112 -10.60 -6.17 -18.41
C ASN A 112 -11.96 -6.86 -18.32
N ALA A 113 -12.00 -8.18 -18.06
CA ALA A 113 -13.25 -8.90 -17.89
C ALA A 113 -14.07 -8.40 -16.69
N VAL A 114 -13.42 -8.08 -15.56
CA VAL A 114 -14.07 -7.47 -14.39
C VAL A 114 -14.61 -6.08 -14.70
N ALA A 115 -13.97 -5.31 -15.58
CA ALA A 115 -14.43 -3.98 -15.98
C ALA A 115 -15.77 -4.00 -16.76
N LEU A 116 -16.12 -5.13 -17.41
CA LEU A 116 -17.44 -5.32 -18.04
C LEU A 116 -18.57 -5.59 -17.02
N GLY A 117 -18.24 -5.84 -15.75
CA GLY A 117 -19.17 -6.15 -14.68
C GLY A 117 -18.90 -7.52 -14.06
N ASP A 118 -19.15 -7.63 -12.75
CA ASP A 118 -18.83 -8.83 -11.96
C ASP A 118 -19.59 -10.09 -12.47
N ASP A 119 -20.83 -9.93 -12.97
CA ASP A 119 -21.64 -11.04 -13.49
C ASP A 119 -21.17 -11.52 -14.86
N LEU A 120 -20.75 -10.60 -15.73
CA LEU A 120 -20.18 -10.93 -17.04
C LEU A 120 -18.79 -11.54 -16.91
N ALA A 121 -17.99 -11.07 -15.95
CA ALA A 121 -16.69 -11.65 -15.64
C ALA A 121 -16.82 -13.10 -15.17
N ARG A 122 -17.81 -13.39 -14.29
CA ARG A 122 -18.08 -14.76 -13.82
C ARG A 122 -18.55 -15.67 -14.94
N SER A 123 -19.41 -15.19 -15.85
CA SER A 123 -19.89 -16.00 -16.99
C SER A 123 -18.79 -16.32 -17.99
N LEU A 124 -17.78 -15.45 -18.12
CA LEU A 124 -16.56 -15.67 -18.91
C LEU A 124 -15.52 -16.57 -18.20
N GLY A 125 -15.83 -17.11 -17.02
CA GLY A 125 -14.94 -17.98 -16.24
C GLY A 125 -13.86 -17.24 -15.45
N ALA A 126 -13.91 -15.91 -15.37
CA ALA A 126 -12.98 -15.12 -14.57
C ALA A 126 -13.34 -15.21 -13.09
N ASN A 127 -12.35 -15.55 -12.27
CA ASN A 127 -12.51 -15.55 -10.82
C ASN A 127 -12.28 -14.15 -10.26
N VAL A 128 -13.35 -13.36 -10.15
CA VAL A 128 -13.34 -11.96 -9.67
C VAL A 128 -12.58 -11.80 -8.35
N VAL A 129 -12.72 -12.76 -7.42
CA VAL A 129 -12.06 -12.72 -6.10
C VAL A 129 -10.55 -12.87 -6.24
N ARG A 130 -10.08 -13.83 -7.04
CA ARG A 130 -8.64 -13.99 -7.32
C ARG A 130 -8.06 -12.78 -8.04
N THR A 131 -8.77 -12.23 -9.03
CA THR A 131 -8.33 -11.03 -9.75
C THR A 131 -8.17 -9.84 -8.80
N ARG A 132 -9.15 -9.59 -7.93
CA ARG A 132 -9.05 -8.52 -6.93
C ARG A 132 -7.90 -8.74 -5.96
N LEU A 133 -7.68 -9.97 -5.48
CA LEU A 133 -6.54 -10.28 -4.61
C LEU A 133 -5.20 -10.01 -5.30
N LEU A 134 -5.04 -10.44 -6.55
CA LEU A 134 -3.82 -10.18 -7.33
C LEU A 134 -3.57 -8.68 -7.48
N VAL A 135 -4.59 -7.91 -7.85
CA VAL A 135 -4.49 -6.45 -7.99
C VAL A 135 -4.14 -5.79 -6.65
N ILE A 136 -4.80 -6.17 -5.55
CA ILE A 136 -4.50 -5.64 -4.21
C ILE A 136 -3.04 -5.89 -3.84
N VAL A 137 -2.53 -7.10 -4.08
CA VAL A 137 -1.13 -7.44 -3.79
C VAL A 137 -0.19 -6.64 -4.69
N SER A 138 -0.44 -6.55 -6.00
CA SER A 138 0.37 -5.75 -6.93
C SER A 138 0.44 -4.29 -6.51
N VAL A 139 -0.71 -3.67 -6.24
CA VAL A 139 -0.78 -2.26 -5.83
C VAL A 139 -0.08 -2.05 -4.49
N THR A 140 -0.26 -2.95 -3.53
CA THR A 140 0.43 -2.88 -2.22
C THR A 140 1.94 -2.94 -2.40
N LEU A 141 2.44 -3.85 -3.25
CA LEU A 141 3.87 -3.97 -3.54
C LEU A 141 4.40 -2.72 -4.24
N LEU A 142 3.75 -2.26 -5.30
CA LEU A 142 4.20 -1.13 -6.12
C LEU A 142 4.10 0.21 -5.38
N ALA A 143 2.96 0.50 -4.76
CA ALA A 143 2.77 1.74 -4.01
C ALA A 143 3.58 1.75 -2.71
N GLY A 144 3.66 0.61 -2.02
CA GLY A 144 4.44 0.45 -0.79
C GLY A 144 5.94 0.62 -1.04
N SER A 145 6.46 -0.01 -2.10
CA SER A 145 7.86 0.14 -2.52
C SER A 145 8.20 1.58 -2.90
N ALA A 146 7.36 2.24 -3.71
CA ALA A 146 7.53 3.64 -4.09
C ALA A 146 7.51 4.57 -2.86
N THR A 147 6.56 4.37 -1.95
CA THR A 147 6.41 5.19 -0.74
C THR A 147 7.56 4.98 0.24
N ALA A 148 8.05 3.74 0.39
CA ALA A 148 9.22 3.45 1.22
C ALA A 148 10.50 4.08 0.65
N ALA A 149 10.67 4.03 -0.67
CA ALA A 149 11.85 4.55 -1.35
C ALA A 149 11.88 6.08 -1.38
N ALA A 150 10.80 6.73 -1.81
CA ALA A 150 10.76 8.16 -2.11
C ALA A 150 9.92 9.00 -1.13
N GLY A 151 9.21 8.37 -0.20
CA GLY A 151 8.17 9.03 0.60
C GLY A 151 6.82 9.06 -0.13
N PRO A 152 5.75 9.53 0.52
CA PRO A 152 4.42 9.56 -0.06
C PRO A 152 4.34 10.62 -1.17
N ILE A 153 4.29 10.16 -2.43
CA ILE A 153 4.09 11.03 -3.60
C ILE A 153 2.64 10.87 -4.07
N GLY A 154 1.84 11.93 -3.89
CA GLY A 154 0.46 11.99 -4.38
C GLY A 154 0.37 12.34 -5.87
N PHE A 155 -0.84 12.26 -6.42
CA PHE A 155 -1.23 12.72 -7.77
C PHE A 155 -0.63 11.99 -8.99
N VAL A 156 0.54 11.37 -8.89
CA VAL A 156 1.17 10.67 -10.03
C VAL A 156 0.26 9.57 -10.60
N GLY A 157 -0.29 8.73 -9.73
CA GLY A 157 -1.22 7.66 -10.14
C GLY A 157 -2.59 8.14 -10.62
N LEU A 158 -2.93 9.43 -10.44
CA LEU A 158 -4.15 10.02 -11.00
C LEU A 158 -3.89 10.64 -12.37
N MET A 159 -2.67 11.12 -12.62
CA MET A 159 -2.28 11.68 -13.92
C MET A 159 -1.94 10.61 -14.97
N VAL A 160 -1.47 9.44 -14.54
CA VAL A 160 -1.12 8.33 -15.42
C VAL A 160 -1.77 7.04 -14.88
N PRO A 161 -2.97 6.67 -15.35
CA PRO A 161 -3.67 5.45 -14.94
C PRO A 161 -3.16 4.18 -15.65
#